data_AF-A0A1F5E222-F1
#
_entry.id   AF-A0A1F5E222-F1
#
_cell.length_a   1.000
_cell.length_b   1.000
_cell.length_c   1.000
_cell.angle_alpha   90.00
_cell.angle_beta   90.00
_cell.angle_gamma   90.00
#
_symmetry.space_group_name_H-M   'P 1'
#
loop_
_entity.id
_entity.type
_entity.pdbx_description
1 polymer ?
#
loop_
_entity_poly.entity_id
_entity_poly.type
_entity_poly.pdbx_seq_one_letter_code
_entity_poly.pdbx_strand_id
1 'polypeptide(L)'
;MKPIPPLKYFFLLLAYLWLRFDLLLRIAFGNNWKSRFEFMAQLFGEEDAERFLAHRVNLFLKRSLPQTPIILPSDVAKLTRGFIKQRVTSKNGRQRRRKIIKQLIFWATDPEINKENVDSYSTRSAIIQTLLNVIFHNSLYEESELILNSLQSIVFSRVTYIGHKGEPSPVVHDVILSAVSQLLVRHFSEIVRLRDQRIDKLTTIQLIKELNKSKGGTGSLAFSGEIGHKHDEYRHKFPLSPRHVFLLYRILEHYTFSAWPDSREKAISVVNNLESQLKTSLKSLIIKTKDE
;
A
#
# COMPACT_ATOMS: atom_id res chain seq x y z
N MET A 1 -25.17 -30.75 27.52
CA MET A 1 -25.07 -29.95 28.76
C MET A 1 -26.23 -28.97 28.80
N LYS A 2 -26.94 -28.84 29.93
CA LYS A 2 -28.09 -27.91 30.05
C LYS A 2 -27.59 -26.47 30.26
N PRO A 3 -28.18 -25.47 29.59
CA PRO A 3 -27.81 -24.06 29.80
C PRO A 3 -28.19 -23.63 31.22
N ILE A 4 -27.36 -22.75 31.83
CA ILE A 4 -27.69 -22.11 33.10
C ILE A 4 -28.98 -21.30 32.88
N PRO A 5 -30.01 -21.45 33.73
CA PRO A 5 -31.25 -20.68 33.61
C PRO A 5 -30.96 -19.18 33.60
N PRO A 6 -31.63 -18.38 32.74
CA PRO A 6 -31.32 -16.96 32.56
C PRO A 6 -31.44 -16.15 33.86
N LEU A 7 -32.40 -16.49 34.72
CA LEU A 7 -32.56 -15.89 36.03
C LEU A 7 -31.36 -16.18 36.96
N LYS A 8 -30.91 -17.45 36.99
CA LYS A 8 -29.76 -17.87 37.80
C LYS A 8 -28.45 -17.24 37.30
N TYR A 9 -28.30 -17.12 35.98
CA TYR A 9 -27.17 -16.43 35.36
C TYR A 9 -27.11 -14.95 35.74
N PHE A 10 -28.25 -14.26 35.81
CA PHE A 10 -28.32 -12.86 36.22
C PHE A 10 -27.82 -12.66 37.66
N PHE A 11 -28.20 -13.53 38.59
CA PHE A 11 -27.71 -13.46 39.98
C PHE A 11 -26.23 -13.83 40.11
N LEU A 12 -25.76 -14.84 39.36
CA LEU A 12 -24.33 -15.15 39.25
C LEU A 12 -23.52 -13.95 38.73
N LEU A 13 -24.06 -13.21 37.76
CA LEU A 13 -23.45 -12.01 37.21
C LEU A 13 -23.39 -10.86 38.22
N LEU A 14 -24.48 -10.62 38.95
CA LEU A 14 -24.52 -9.61 40.01
C LEU A 14 -23.53 -9.94 41.13
N ALA A 15 -23.51 -11.20 41.60
CA ALA A 15 -22.57 -11.66 42.60
C ALA A 15 -21.12 -11.50 42.11
N TYR A 16 -20.83 -11.87 40.86
CA TYR A 16 -19.51 -11.67 40.25
C TYR A 16 -19.09 -10.20 40.20
N LEU A 17 -19.99 -9.30 39.79
CA LEU A 17 -19.70 -7.86 39.73
C LEU A 17 -19.47 -7.28 41.12
N TRP A 18 -20.30 -7.66 42.09
CA TRP A 18 -20.14 -7.28 43.48
C TRP A 18 -18.78 -7.76 44.02
N LEU A 19 -18.48 -9.06 43.92
CA LEU A 19 -17.19 -9.62 44.35
C LEU A 19 -15.98 -9.00 43.62
N ARG A 20 -16.15 -8.52 42.38
CA ARG A 20 -15.07 -7.91 41.59
C ARG A 20 -14.80 -6.45 41.98
N PHE A 21 -15.85 -5.68 42.27
CA PHE A 21 -15.78 -4.23 42.45
C PHE A 21 -15.98 -3.77 43.89
N ASP A 22 -16.32 -4.66 44.82
CA ASP A 22 -16.40 -4.35 46.24
C ASP A 22 -15.01 -3.99 46.80
N LEU A 23 -14.94 -2.79 47.39
CA LEU A 23 -13.71 -2.20 47.89
C LEU A 23 -13.19 -2.94 49.13
N LEU A 24 -14.08 -3.41 50.01
CA LEU A 24 -13.72 -4.11 51.25
C LEU A 24 -13.13 -5.49 50.94
N LEU A 25 -13.73 -6.22 50.00
CA LEU A 25 -13.21 -7.52 49.56
C LEU A 25 -11.88 -7.38 48.81
N ARG A 26 -11.69 -6.29 48.07
CA ARG A 26 -10.41 -5.99 47.40
C ARG A 26 -9.30 -5.67 48.38
N ILE A 27 -9.61 -5.02 49.51
CA ILE A 27 -8.67 -4.75 50.59
C ILE A 27 -8.36 -6.03 51.37
N ALA A 28 -9.36 -6.85 51.70
CA ALA A 28 -9.20 -8.05 52.52
C ALA A 28 -8.54 -9.23 51.80
N PHE A 29 -8.85 -9.45 50.52
CA PHE A 29 -8.41 -10.65 49.77
C PHE A 29 -7.50 -10.33 48.57
N GLY A 30 -7.15 -9.05 48.38
CA GLY A 30 -6.36 -8.62 47.21
C GLY A 30 -7.04 -9.02 45.90
N ASN A 31 -6.26 -9.42 44.89
CA ASN A 31 -6.77 -9.97 43.62
C ASN A 31 -6.92 -11.50 43.62
N ASN A 32 -6.94 -12.16 44.79
CA ASN A 32 -7.03 -13.61 44.86
C ASN A 32 -8.43 -14.09 44.47
N TRP A 33 -8.55 -14.72 43.30
CA TRP A 33 -9.83 -15.22 42.78
C TRP A 33 -10.31 -16.52 43.43
N LYS A 34 -9.45 -17.23 44.18
CA LYS A 34 -9.80 -18.52 44.78
C LYS A 34 -10.90 -18.40 45.85
N SER A 35 -10.76 -17.48 46.79
CA SER A 35 -11.77 -17.24 47.84
C SER A 35 -13.07 -16.67 47.27
N ARG A 36 -13.00 -15.92 46.15
CA ARG A 36 -14.16 -15.39 45.44
C ARG A 36 -14.90 -16.49 44.67
N PHE A 37 -14.17 -17.46 44.12
CA PHE A 37 -14.72 -18.67 43.52
C PHE A 37 -15.44 -19.51 44.57
N GLU A 38 -14.79 -19.77 45.72
CA GLU A 38 -15.36 -20.57 46.82
C GLU A 38 -16.69 -19.96 47.32
N PHE A 39 -16.77 -18.63 47.43
CA PHE A 39 -18.02 -17.94 47.78
C PHE A 39 -19.11 -18.09 46.72
N MET A 40 -18.78 -17.96 45.42
CA MET A 40 -19.76 -18.18 44.35
C MET A 40 -20.22 -19.64 44.28
N ALA A 41 -19.29 -20.58 44.49
CA ALA A 41 -19.57 -22.01 44.54
C ALA A 41 -20.49 -22.38 45.71
N GLN A 42 -20.29 -21.75 46.88
CA GLN A 42 -21.14 -21.96 48.05
C GLN A 42 -22.58 -21.43 47.86
N LEU A 43 -22.75 -20.30 47.17
CA LEU A 43 -24.06 -19.66 46.96
C LEU A 43 -24.87 -20.26 45.80
N PHE A 44 -24.20 -20.64 44.72
CA PHE A 44 -24.87 -21.02 43.47
C PHE A 44 -24.61 -22.46 43.02
N GLY A 45 -23.72 -23.18 43.72
CA GLY A 45 -23.25 -24.52 43.40
C GLY A 45 -21.91 -24.48 42.63
N GLU A 46 -21.03 -25.43 42.93
CA GLU A 46 -19.70 -25.55 42.31
C GLU A 46 -19.78 -25.63 40.78
N GLU A 47 -20.65 -26.50 40.23
CA GLU A 47 -20.78 -26.67 38.78
C GLU A 47 -21.20 -25.37 38.06
N ASP A 48 -22.10 -24.59 38.65
CA ASP A 48 -22.62 -23.39 38.00
C ASP A 48 -21.65 -22.20 38.16
N ALA A 49 -20.93 -22.11 39.28
CA ALA A 49 -19.87 -21.14 39.49
C ALA A 49 -18.68 -21.41 38.55
N GLU A 50 -18.28 -22.67 38.41
CA GLU A 50 -17.22 -23.09 37.49
C GLU A 50 -17.59 -22.80 36.03
N ARG A 51 -18.81 -23.17 35.60
CA ARG A 51 -19.29 -22.86 34.23
C ARG A 51 -19.36 -21.36 33.97
N PHE A 52 -19.88 -20.59 34.92
CA PHE A 52 -19.97 -19.12 34.79
C PHE A 52 -18.58 -18.49 34.68
N LEU A 53 -17.64 -18.88 35.54
CA LEU A 53 -16.28 -18.33 35.53
C LEU A 53 -15.48 -18.80 34.32
N ALA A 54 -15.62 -20.06 33.88
CA ALA A 54 -15.03 -20.54 32.64
C ALA A 54 -15.52 -19.73 31.43
N HIS A 55 -16.83 -19.42 31.37
CA HIS A 55 -17.38 -18.54 30.34
C HIS A 55 -16.81 -17.11 30.41
N ARG A 56 -16.62 -16.55 31.62
CA ARG A 56 -16.07 -15.19 31.79
C ARG A 56 -14.57 -15.11 31.54
N VAL A 57 -13.80 -16.13 31.92
CA VAL A 57 -12.37 -16.27 31.59
C VAL A 57 -12.20 -16.39 30.08
N ASN A 58 -13.04 -17.19 29.42
CA ASN A 58 -13.03 -17.30 27.95
C ASN A 58 -13.40 -15.97 27.29
N LEU A 59 -14.40 -15.24 27.80
CA LEU A 59 -14.71 -13.88 27.32
C LEU A 59 -13.58 -12.89 27.57
N PHE A 60 -12.89 -12.96 28.71
CA PHE A 60 -11.75 -12.10 29.02
C PHE A 60 -10.57 -12.41 28.10
N LEU A 61 -10.23 -13.69 27.94
CA LEU A 61 -9.18 -14.16 27.02
C LEU A 61 -9.49 -13.74 25.58
N LYS A 62 -10.73 -13.89 25.12
CA LYS A 62 -11.19 -13.42 23.81
C LYS A 62 -11.11 -11.89 23.66
N ARG A 63 -11.28 -11.12 24.74
CA ARG A 63 -11.15 -9.65 24.74
C ARG A 63 -9.71 -9.17 24.90
N SER A 64 -8.83 -9.97 25.51
CA SER A 64 -7.41 -9.66 25.71
C SER A 64 -6.53 -10.05 24.52
N LEU A 65 -7.08 -10.81 23.56
CA LEU A 65 -6.40 -11.02 22.28
C LEU A 65 -6.25 -9.67 21.58
N PRO A 66 -5.05 -9.34 21.07
CA PRO A 66 -4.85 -8.12 20.31
C PRO A 66 -5.82 -8.12 19.12
N GLN A 67 -6.77 -7.18 19.12
CA GLN A 67 -7.70 -7.04 18.01
C GLN A 67 -6.94 -6.50 16.81
N THR A 68 -7.06 -7.20 15.69
CA THR A 68 -6.63 -6.73 14.39
C THR A 68 -7.36 -5.41 14.07
N PRO A 69 -6.64 -4.36 13.65
CA PRO A 69 -7.27 -3.08 13.38
C PRO A 69 -8.16 -3.17 12.14
N ILE A 70 -9.41 -2.71 12.26
CA ILE A 70 -10.32 -2.51 11.13
C ILE A 70 -9.90 -1.21 10.42
N ILE A 71 -9.68 -1.28 9.11
CA ILE A 71 -9.17 -0.17 8.31
C ILE A 71 -10.22 0.22 7.27
N LEU A 72 -10.63 1.48 7.32
CA LEU A 72 -11.61 2.02 6.39
C LEU A 72 -10.93 2.89 5.32
N PRO A 73 -11.55 3.09 4.14
CA PRO A 73 -11.04 4.01 3.12
C PRO A 73 -10.83 5.44 3.67
N SER A 74 -11.61 5.85 4.69
CA SER A 74 -11.42 7.12 5.38
C SER A 74 -10.08 7.23 6.09
N ASP A 75 -9.53 6.13 6.60
CA ASP A 75 -8.25 6.12 7.31
C ASP A 75 -7.09 6.25 6.32
N VAL A 76 -7.22 5.63 5.15
CA VAL A 76 -6.32 5.84 4.00
C VAL A 76 -6.33 7.31 3.58
N ALA A 77 -7.52 7.93 3.48
CA ALA A 77 -7.65 9.34 3.14
C ALA A 77 -7.01 10.26 4.19
N LYS A 78 -7.14 9.96 5.49
CA LYS A 78 -6.46 10.69 6.57
C LYS A 78 -4.94 10.64 6.42
N LEU A 79 -4.38 9.45 6.18
CA LEU A 79 -2.94 9.28 5.95
C LEU A 79 -2.46 10.02 4.70
N THR A 80 -3.24 10.00 3.62
CA THR A 80 -2.95 10.73 2.38
C THR A 80 -2.86 12.24 2.61
N ARG A 81 -3.85 12.82 3.28
CA ARG A 81 -3.82 14.24 3.65
C ARG A 81 -2.63 14.54 4.57
N GLY A 82 -2.34 13.63 5.50
CA GLY A 82 -1.19 13.72 6.39
C GLY A 82 0.14 13.77 5.64
N PHE A 83 0.28 12.97 4.58
CA PHE A 83 1.47 12.91 3.72
C PHE A 83 1.69 14.22 2.95
N ILE A 84 0.65 14.73 2.30
CA ILE A 84 0.70 15.98 1.51
C ILE A 84 1.05 17.18 2.40
N LYS A 85 0.54 17.21 3.64
CA LYS A 85 0.81 18.30 4.59
C LYS A 85 2.24 18.31 5.15
N GLN A 86 3.02 17.23 5.05
CA GLN A 86 4.38 17.21 5.59
C GLN A 86 5.37 18.00 4.71
N ARG A 87 6.18 18.86 5.33
CA ARG A 87 7.26 19.60 4.64
C ARG A 87 8.41 18.67 4.25
N VAL A 88 8.70 18.61 2.95
CA VAL A 88 9.76 17.77 2.36
C VAL A 88 11.17 18.27 2.70
N THR A 89 11.34 19.55 3.02
CA THR A 89 12.62 20.16 3.39
C THR A 89 13.12 19.77 4.78
N SER A 90 12.24 19.26 5.66
CA SER A 90 12.60 18.91 7.04
C SER A 90 12.89 17.41 7.21
N LYS A 91 13.95 17.05 7.96
CA LYS A 91 14.28 15.65 8.29
C LYS A 91 13.09 14.92 8.92
N ASN A 92 12.42 15.56 9.87
CA ASN A 92 11.23 15.00 10.53
C ASN A 92 10.05 14.82 9.57
N GLY A 93 9.84 15.75 8.63
CA GLY A 93 8.82 15.64 7.60
C GLY A 93 9.06 14.45 6.67
N ARG A 94 10.30 14.26 6.19
CA ARG A 94 10.69 13.10 5.37
C ARG A 94 10.47 11.78 6.11
N GLN A 95 10.86 11.68 7.39
CA GLN A 95 10.64 10.49 8.19
C GLN A 95 9.15 10.16 8.37
N ARG A 96 8.31 11.17 8.63
CA ARG A 96 6.86 10.99 8.75
C ARG A 96 6.23 10.52 7.45
N ARG A 97 6.64 11.09 6.31
CA ARG A 97 6.19 10.67 4.98
C ARG A 97 6.54 9.21 4.69
N ARG A 98 7.79 8.81 4.94
CA ARG A 98 8.22 7.40 4.83
C ARG A 98 7.43 6.48 5.77
N LYS A 99 7.14 6.92 7.00
CA LYS A 99 6.31 6.16 7.95
C LYS A 99 4.89 5.94 7.42
N ILE A 100 4.29 6.96 6.81
CA ILE A 100 2.97 6.85 6.18
C ILE A 100 2.99 5.84 5.03
N ILE A 101 4.00 5.92 4.14
CA ILE A 101 4.15 4.95 3.04
C ILE A 101 4.28 3.52 3.59
N LYS A 102 5.16 3.30 4.57
CA LYS A 102 5.33 1.99 5.22
C LYS A 102 4.05 1.48 5.87
N GLN A 103 3.28 2.36 6.51
CA GLN A 103 2.01 2.00 7.13
C GLN A 103 0.98 1.54 6.08
N LEU A 104 0.86 2.26 4.98
CA LEU A 104 -0.04 1.89 3.88
C LEU A 104 0.38 0.58 3.22
N ILE A 105 1.68 0.36 3.00
CA ILE A 105 2.22 -0.91 2.50
C ILE A 105 1.89 -2.04 3.47
N PHE A 106 2.16 -1.86 4.76
CA PHE A 106 1.86 -2.86 5.79
C PHE A 106 0.39 -3.25 5.78
N TRP A 107 -0.52 -2.26 5.74
CA TRP A 107 -1.96 -2.50 5.63
C TRP A 107 -2.36 -3.25 4.36
N ALA A 108 -1.70 -3.00 3.23
CA ALA A 108 -1.98 -3.72 1.99
C ALA A 108 -1.47 -5.17 2.00
N THR A 109 -0.38 -5.47 2.73
CA THR A 109 0.29 -6.78 2.67
C THR A 109 -0.03 -7.70 3.84
N ASP A 110 -0.52 -7.18 4.97
CA ASP A 110 -0.74 -7.97 6.19
C ASP A 110 -1.95 -8.93 6.05
N PRO A 111 -1.76 -10.25 6.20
CA PRO A 111 -2.83 -11.22 6.00
C PRO A 111 -3.97 -11.10 7.02
N GLU A 112 -3.64 -10.79 8.28
CA GLU A 112 -4.61 -10.76 9.38
C GLU A 112 -5.52 -9.53 9.27
N ILE A 113 -4.95 -8.36 9.00
CA ILE A 113 -5.70 -7.13 8.71
C ILE A 113 -6.64 -7.33 7.53
N ASN A 114 -6.16 -7.98 6.47
CA ASN A 114 -6.96 -8.10 5.26
C ASN A 114 -8.06 -9.17 5.35
N LYS A 115 -7.91 -10.16 6.23
CA LYS A 115 -8.90 -11.21 6.51
C LYS A 115 -10.08 -10.67 7.33
N GLU A 116 -9.81 -9.77 8.27
CA GLU A 116 -10.80 -9.26 9.23
C GLU A 116 -11.56 -8.01 8.72
N ASN A 117 -11.14 -7.41 7.62
CA ASN A 117 -11.80 -6.23 7.03
C ASN A 117 -12.98 -6.62 6.12
N VAL A 118 -14.21 -6.30 6.55
CA VAL A 118 -15.46 -6.57 5.79
C VAL A 118 -15.47 -5.86 4.42
N ASP A 119 -14.90 -4.66 4.33
CA ASP A 119 -14.73 -3.86 3.09
C ASP A 119 -13.33 -3.96 2.48
N SER A 120 -12.65 -5.09 2.69
CA SER A 120 -11.23 -5.31 2.36
C SER A 120 -10.84 -4.85 0.94
N TYR A 121 -11.70 -5.04 -0.07
CA TYR A 121 -11.38 -4.62 -1.45
C TYR A 121 -11.42 -3.09 -1.66
N SER A 122 -12.41 -2.38 -1.10
CA SER A 122 -12.51 -0.91 -1.19
C SER A 122 -11.34 -0.23 -0.51
N THR A 123 -10.98 -0.70 0.69
CA THR A 123 -9.81 -0.20 1.41
C THR A 123 -8.52 -0.49 0.64
N ARG A 124 -8.34 -1.69 0.10
CA ARG A 124 -7.16 -2.05 -0.71
C ARG A 124 -7.05 -1.22 -1.98
N SER A 125 -8.15 -1.09 -2.74
CA SER A 125 -8.19 -0.22 -3.91
C SER A 125 -7.84 1.23 -3.55
N ALA A 126 -8.35 1.74 -2.43
CA ALA A 126 -7.99 3.07 -1.95
C ALA A 126 -6.49 3.18 -1.60
N ILE A 127 -5.91 2.17 -0.96
CA ILE A 127 -4.47 2.13 -0.64
C ILE A 127 -3.64 2.13 -1.93
N ILE A 128 -3.97 1.26 -2.89
CA ILE A 128 -3.22 1.13 -4.15
C ILE A 128 -3.32 2.41 -4.97
N GLN A 129 -4.53 2.96 -5.13
CA GLN A 129 -4.75 4.23 -5.80
C GLN A 129 -3.99 5.36 -5.11
N THR A 130 -3.98 5.39 -3.78
CA THR A 130 -3.24 6.39 -3.01
C THR A 130 -1.73 6.25 -3.23
N LEU A 131 -1.19 5.04 -3.09
CA LEU A 131 0.24 4.77 -3.18
C LEU A 131 0.78 5.05 -4.58
N LEU A 132 0.17 4.47 -5.62
CA LEU A 132 0.66 4.53 -7.00
C LEU A 132 0.23 5.78 -7.76
N ASN A 133 -0.70 6.57 -7.21
CA ASN A 133 -1.12 7.83 -7.81
C ASN A 133 -0.74 9.03 -6.93
N VAL A 134 -1.56 9.38 -5.94
CA VAL A 134 -1.42 10.65 -5.21
C VAL A 134 -0.06 10.75 -4.51
N ILE A 135 0.35 9.71 -3.79
CA ILE A 135 1.62 9.66 -3.09
C ILE A 135 2.78 9.56 -4.08
N PHE A 136 2.72 8.64 -5.06
CA PHE A 136 3.79 8.49 -6.05
C PHE A 136 4.08 9.77 -6.84
N HIS A 137 3.05 10.52 -7.22
CA HIS A 137 3.25 11.76 -7.96
C HIS A 137 3.86 12.87 -7.10
N ASN A 138 3.66 12.82 -5.79
CA ASN A 138 4.19 13.79 -4.83
C ASN A 138 5.38 13.25 -4.02
N SER A 139 5.94 12.09 -4.37
CA SER A 139 7.05 11.45 -3.65
C SER A 139 8.41 11.85 -4.21
N LEU A 140 9.40 11.83 -3.32
CA LEU A 140 10.82 11.88 -3.69
C LEU A 140 11.27 10.56 -4.33
N TYR A 141 12.46 10.53 -4.92
CA TYR A 141 13.04 9.32 -5.52
C TYR A 141 13.01 8.11 -4.56
N GLU A 142 13.60 8.23 -3.37
CA GLU A 142 13.69 7.14 -2.37
C GLU A 142 12.31 6.67 -1.88
N GLU A 143 11.34 7.58 -1.79
CA GLU A 143 9.95 7.27 -1.43
C GLU A 143 9.26 6.50 -2.55
N SER A 144 9.55 6.85 -3.81
CA SER A 144 9.03 6.19 -5.01
C SER A 144 9.61 4.77 -5.14
N GLU A 145 10.91 4.60 -4.87
CA GLU A 145 11.54 3.27 -4.82
C GLU A 145 10.91 2.38 -3.74
N LEU A 146 10.64 2.92 -2.55
CA LEU A 146 9.97 2.17 -1.49
C LEU A 146 8.60 1.63 -1.95
N ILE A 147 7.83 2.46 -2.66
CA ILE A 147 6.52 2.07 -3.20
C ILE A 147 6.67 0.96 -4.25
N LEU A 148 7.57 1.14 -5.22
CA LEU A 148 7.76 0.19 -6.32
C LEU A 148 8.35 -1.14 -5.85
N ASN A 149 9.25 -1.13 -4.86
CA ASN A 149 9.82 -2.34 -4.28
C ASN A 149 8.77 -3.19 -3.56
N SER A 150 7.74 -2.56 -2.98
CA SER A 150 6.62 -3.26 -2.34
C SER A 150 5.48 -3.61 -3.30
N LEU A 151 5.53 -3.17 -4.55
CA LEU A 151 4.43 -3.40 -5.49
C LEU A 151 4.23 -4.88 -5.80
N GLN A 152 5.31 -5.66 -5.91
CA GLN A 152 5.20 -7.10 -6.18
C GLN A 152 4.43 -7.83 -5.07
N SER A 153 4.71 -7.53 -3.80
CA SER A 153 3.98 -8.14 -2.68
C SER A 153 2.53 -7.68 -2.62
N ILE A 154 2.25 -6.41 -2.95
CA ILE A 154 0.88 -5.88 -3.02
C ILE A 154 0.07 -6.54 -4.15
N VAL A 155 0.65 -6.75 -5.32
CA VAL A 155 -0.07 -7.30 -6.49
C VAL A 155 -0.27 -8.80 -6.36
N PHE A 156 0.76 -9.56 -5.98
CA PHE A 156 0.72 -11.02 -6.00
C PHE A 156 0.38 -11.68 -4.66
N SER A 157 -0.04 -10.91 -3.65
CA SER A 157 -0.52 -11.53 -2.42
C SER A 157 -1.80 -12.32 -2.67
N ARG A 158 -1.92 -13.50 -2.03
CA ARG A 158 -3.15 -14.32 -2.08
C ARG A 158 -4.38 -13.53 -1.67
N VAL A 159 -4.19 -12.57 -0.76
CA VAL A 159 -5.24 -11.68 -0.30
C VAL A 159 -5.72 -10.77 -1.44
N THR A 160 -4.83 -10.24 -2.27
CA THR A 160 -5.17 -9.42 -3.45
C THR A 160 -6.06 -10.16 -4.44
N TYR A 161 -5.82 -11.46 -4.60
CA TYR A 161 -6.61 -12.35 -5.47
C TYR A 161 -7.95 -12.78 -4.90
N ILE A 162 -8.24 -12.53 -3.62
CA ILE A 162 -9.37 -13.14 -2.92
C ILE A 162 -10.16 -12.07 -2.14
N GLY A 163 -11.44 -11.99 -2.41
CA GLY A 163 -12.43 -11.11 -1.77
C GLY A 163 -12.94 -11.71 -0.45
N HIS A 164 -13.83 -10.99 0.22
CA HIS A 164 -14.32 -11.32 1.58
C HIS A 164 -14.92 -12.73 1.71
N LYS A 165 -15.44 -13.31 0.62
CA LYS A 165 -16.04 -14.65 0.58
C LYS A 165 -15.11 -15.74 -0.01
N GLY A 166 -13.86 -15.43 -0.32
CA GLY A 166 -13.02 -16.34 -1.11
C GLY A 166 -13.05 -16.06 -2.62
N GLU A 167 -13.81 -15.07 -3.08
CA GLU A 167 -14.07 -14.79 -4.50
C GLU A 167 -13.07 -13.80 -5.11
N PRO A 168 -12.49 -14.03 -6.28
CA PRO A 168 -11.59 -13.06 -6.91
C PRO A 168 -12.22 -11.68 -7.14
N SER A 169 -11.51 -10.60 -6.81
CA SER A 169 -12.02 -9.22 -6.88
C SER A 169 -11.44 -8.47 -8.10
N PRO A 170 -12.20 -8.34 -9.22
CA PRO A 170 -11.71 -7.63 -10.42
C PRO A 170 -11.44 -6.14 -10.15
N VAL A 171 -12.14 -5.55 -9.17
CA VAL A 171 -12.03 -4.13 -8.81
C VAL A 171 -10.60 -3.75 -8.38
N VAL A 172 -9.96 -4.59 -7.57
CA VAL A 172 -8.59 -4.33 -7.09
C VAL A 172 -7.59 -4.46 -8.24
N HIS A 173 -7.80 -5.46 -9.10
CA HIS A 173 -6.98 -5.72 -10.28
C HIS A 173 -7.05 -4.58 -11.30
N ASP A 174 -8.24 -4.03 -11.55
CA ASP A 174 -8.41 -2.90 -12.47
C ASP A 174 -7.74 -1.62 -11.96
N VAL A 175 -7.75 -1.38 -10.65
CA VAL A 175 -7.04 -0.24 -10.03
C VAL A 175 -5.53 -0.42 -10.16
N ILE A 176 -5.01 -1.62 -9.89
CA ILE A 176 -3.59 -1.94 -10.10
C ILE A 176 -3.21 -1.70 -11.55
N LEU A 177 -3.95 -2.30 -12.49
CA LEU A 177 -3.68 -2.19 -13.91
C LEU A 177 -3.67 -0.72 -14.34
N SER A 178 -4.70 0.04 -13.99
CA SER A 178 -4.81 1.46 -14.34
C SER A 178 -3.61 2.28 -13.82
N ALA A 179 -3.22 2.06 -12.56
CA ALA A 179 -2.12 2.79 -11.95
C ALA A 179 -0.77 2.41 -12.58
N VAL A 180 -0.51 1.11 -12.79
CA VAL A 180 0.70 0.62 -13.45
C VAL A 180 0.82 1.15 -14.88
N SER A 181 -0.27 1.12 -15.64
CA SER A 181 -0.33 1.67 -17.00
C SER A 181 0.00 3.16 -17.01
N GLN A 182 -0.55 3.94 -16.08
CA GLN A 182 -0.25 5.38 -15.97
C GLN A 182 1.22 5.65 -15.68
N LEU A 183 1.85 4.86 -14.80
CA LEU A 183 3.28 5.00 -14.49
C LEU A 183 4.16 4.66 -15.69
N LEU A 184 3.84 3.59 -16.42
CA LEU A 184 4.55 3.22 -17.65
C LEU A 184 4.41 4.28 -18.74
N VAL A 185 3.20 4.78 -18.99
CA VAL A 185 2.96 5.84 -19.99
C VAL A 185 3.77 7.09 -19.64
N ARG A 186 3.78 7.52 -18.38
CA ARG A 186 4.58 8.68 -17.94
C ARG A 186 6.08 8.44 -18.10
N HIS A 187 6.56 7.24 -17.76
CA HIS A 187 7.95 6.87 -17.96
C HIS A 187 8.38 6.97 -19.42
N PHE A 188 7.62 6.38 -20.34
CA PHE A 188 7.96 6.41 -21.76
C PHE A 188 7.78 7.79 -22.38
N SER A 189 6.80 8.58 -21.94
CA SER A 189 6.66 9.98 -22.34
C SER A 189 7.91 10.79 -21.99
N GLU A 190 8.50 10.55 -20.81
CA GLU A 190 9.73 11.22 -20.38
C GLU A 190 10.95 10.76 -21.18
N ILE A 191 11.04 9.47 -21.51
CA ILE A 191 12.10 8.95 -22.40
C ILE A 191 12.03 9.63 -23.78
N VAL A 192 10.83 9.73 -24.36
CA VAL A 192 10.62 10.39 -25.65
C VAL A 192 11.02 11.87 -25.55
N ARG A 193 10.60 12.57 -24.51
CA ARG A 193 10.99 13.96 -24.24
C ARG A 193 12.51 14.14 -24.20
N LEU A 194 13.22 13.26 -23.47
CA LEU A 194 14.68 13.31 -23.34
C LEU A 194 15.38 12.99 -24.67
N ARG A 195 14.85 12.03 -25.44
CA ARG A 195 15.35 11.70 -26.78
C ARG A 195 15.22 12.90 -27.72
N ASP A 196 14.04 13.51 -27.77
CA ASP A 196 13.77 14.63 -28.67
C ASP A 196 14.64 15.84 -28.31
N GLN A 197 14.80 16.15 -27.02
CA GLN A 197 15.77 17.16 -26.54
C GLN A 197 17.21 16.87 -26.94
N ARG A 198 17.62 15.60 -26.96
CA ARG A 198 18.96 15.20 -27.41
C ARG A 198 19.12 15.38 -28.92
N ILE A 199 18.11 15.02 -29.70
CA ILE A 199 18.08 15.21 -31.16
C ILE A 199 18.13 16.70 -31.50
N ASP A 200 17.36 17.54 -30.83
CA ASP A 200 17.36 18.99 -31.03
C ASP A 200 18.72 19.62 -30.74
N LYS A 201 19.39 19.18 -29.66
CA LYS A 201 20.77 19.62 -29.37
C LYS A 201 21.75 19.19 -30.48
N LEU A 202 21.65 17.95 -30.96
CA LEU A 202 22.52 17.44 -32.01
C LEU A 202 22.31 18.15 -33.35
N THR A 203 21.06 18.40 -33.74
CA THR A 203 20.72 19.14 -34.96
C THR A 203 21.16 20.59 -34.87
N THR A 204 20.96 21.25 -33.73
CA THR A 204 21.48 22.61 -33.49
C THR A 204 23.01 22.66 -33.62
N ILE A 205 23.72 21.69 -33.03
CA ILE A 205 25.18 21.56 -33.17
C ILE A 205 25.59 21.35 -34.64
N GLN A 206 24.87 20.52 -35.40
CA GLN A 206 25.15 20.28 -36.82
C GLN A 206 24.96 21.55 -37.66
N LEU A 207 23.83 22.26 -37.49
CA LEU A 207 23.55 23.51 -38.18
C LEU A 207 24.62 24.58 -37.89
N ILE A 208 25.07 24.69 -36.63
CA ILE A 208 26.15 25.60 -36.25
C ILE A 208 27.46 25.20 -36.95
N LYS A 209 27.79 23.90 -37.02
CA LYS A 209 28.99 23.43 -37.73
C LYS A 209 28.93 23.75 -39.23
N GLU A 210 27.77 23.59 -39.86
CA GLU A 210 27.57 23.93 -41.26
C GLU A 210 27.66 25.44 -41.51
N LEU A 211 27.04 26.25 -40.65
CA LEU A 211 27.15 27.71 -40.68
C LEU A 211 28.60 28.18 -40.50
N ASN A 212 29.35 27.62 -39.55
CA ASN A 212 30.75 27.95 -39.35
C ASN A 212 31.63 27.55 -40.53
N LYS A 213 31.38 26.37 -41.14
CA LYS A 213 32.04 25.96 -42.40
C LYS A 213 31.73 26.93 -43.54
N SER A 214 30.48 27.39 -43.64
CA SER A 214 30.06 28.35 -44.69
C SER A 214 30.63 29.75 -44.50
N LYS A 215 30.91 30.16 -43.26
CA LYS A 215 31.45 31.50 -42.91
C LYS A 215 32.97 31.54 -42.78
N GLY A 216 33.68 30.43 -42.99
CA GLY A 216 35.15 30.37 -42.93
C GLY A 216 35.75 30.66 -41.54
N GLY A 217 34.98 30.53 -40.45
CA GLY A 217 35.39 30.97 -39.12
C GLY A 217 35.55 29.83 -38.10
N THR A 218 36.70 29.80 -37.41
CA THR A 218 37.07 28.90 -36.30
C THR A 218 36.52 29.36 -34.94
N GLY A 219 35.27 29.80 -34.89
CA GLY A 219 34.64 30.28 -33.65
C GLY A 219 33.99 29.15 -32.83
N SER A 220 34.55 28.87 -31.65
CA SER A 220 33.91 28.04 -30.61
C SER A 220 32.90 28.87 -29.82
N LEU A 221 31.64 28.46 -29.79
CA LEU A 221 30.62 29.00 -28.89
C LEU A 221 30.20 27.91 -27.92
N ALA A 222 30.70 28.01 -26.68
CA ALA A 222 30.28 27.18 -25.58
C ALA A 222 28.94 27.69 -25.05
N PHE A 223 27.88 26.87 -25.16
CA PHE A 223 26.66 27.07 -24.39
C PHE A 223 26.67 26.12 -23.19
N SER A 224 26.79 26.69 -21.99
CA SER A 224 26.42 26.02 -20.74
C SER A 224 24.89 25.97 -20.68
N GLY A 225 24.34 24.81 -21.00
CA GLY A 225 22.93 24.52 -20.74
C GLY A 225 22.71 24.28 -19.25
N GLU A 226 22.92 25.27 -18.39
CA GLU A 226 22.42 25.24 -17.02
C GLU A 226 20.95 25.67 -17.03
N ILE A 227 20.09 24.70 -17.29
CA ILE A 227 18.67 24.80 -16.93
C ILE A 227 18.62 24.79 -15.40
N GLY A 228 18.35 25.95 -14.82
CA GLY A 228 18.24 26.13 -13.37
C GLY A 228 17.10 25.30 -12.77
N HIS A 229 17.41 24.08 -12.36
CA HIS A 229 16.51 23.14 -11.70
C HIS A 229 16.35 23.48 -10.21
N LYS A 230 15.72 24.62 -9.87
CA LYS A 230 15.44 24.98 -8.46
C LYS A 230 14.15 24.36 -7.88
N HIS A 231 13.35 23.64 -8.67
CA HIS A 231 12.10 22.99 -8.22
C HIS A 231 11.97 21.50 -8.63
N ASP A 232 13.10 20.84 -8.92
CA ASP A 232 13.13 19.57 -9.66
C ASP A 232 13.11 18.31 -8.78
N GLU A 233 13.00 18.46 -7.45
CA GLU A 233 13.08 17.35 -6.49
C GLU A 233 12.07 16.21 -6.75
N TYR A 234 10.92 16.51 -7.38
CA TYR A 234 9.88 15.52 -7.72
C TYR A 234 9.96 14.99 -9.16
N ARG A 235 10.75 15.63 -10.03
CA ARG A 235 10.92 15.26 -11.44
C ARG A 235 12.03 14.22 -11.63
N HIS A 236 13.02 14.18 -10.76
CA HIS A 236 14.13 13.21 -10.81
C HIS A 236 13.74 11.73 -10.61
N LYS A 237 12.47 11.40 -10.42
CA LYS A 237 12.01 10.01 -10.38
C LYS A 237 11.85 9.35 -11.74
N PHE A 238 11.72 10.15 -12.80
CA PHE A 238 11.70 9.65 -14.16
C PHE A 238 12.98 10.08 -14.90
N PRO A 239 13.53 9.24 -15.79
CA PRO A 239 13.11 7.87 -16.09
C PRO A 239 13.29 6.93 -14.88
N LEU A 240 12.40 5.94 -14.74
CA LEU A 240 12.48 4.93 -13.68
C LEU A 240 13.67 4.02 -13.94
N SER A 241 14.16 3.36 -12.88
CA SER A 241 15.20 2.34 -13.03
C SER A 241 14.73 1.18 -13.93
N PRO A 242 15.60 0.56 -14.74
CA PRO A 242 15.25 -0.57 -15.59
C PRO A 242 14.56 -1.70 -14.83
N ARG A 243 15.01 -1.98 -13.61
CA ARG A 243 14.42 -2.97 -12.71
C ARG A 243 12.95 -2.69 -12.41
N HIS A 244 12.60 -1.43 -12.12
CA HIS A 244 11.22 -1.05 -11.81
C HIS A 244 10.35 -1.03 -13.06
N VAL A 245 10.88 -0.59 -14.19
CA VAL A 245 10.18 -0.64 -15.49
C VAL A 245 9.85 -2.09 -15.85
N PHE A 246 10.81 -3.00 -15.68
CA PHE A 246 10.60 -4.42 -15.89
C PHE A 246 9.52 -5.00 -14.97
N LEU A 247 9.53 -4.63 -13.68
CA LEU A 247 8.48 -5.06 -12.74
C LEU A 247 7.09 -4.57 -13.20
N LEU A 248 6.95 -3.30 -13.54
CA LEU A 248 5.70 -2.70 -14.02
C LEU A 248 5.22 -3.37 -15.31
N TYR A 249 6.14 -3.63 -16.24
CA TYR A 249 5.83 -4.36 -17.47
C TYR A 249 5.38 -5.79 -17.19
N ARG A 250 6.06 -6.54 -16.31
CA ARG A 250 5.63 -7.91 -15.95
C ARG A 250 4.24 -7.94 -15.32
N ILE A 251 3.90 -6.93 -14.51
CA ILE A 251 2.56 -6.79 -13.95
C ILE A 251 1.55 -6.54 -15.09
N LEU A 252 1.85 -5.63 -16.02
CA LEU A 252 1.00 -5.39 -17.19
C LEU A 252 0.82 -6.64 -18.05
N GLU A 253 1.90 -7.36 -18.36
CA GLU A 253 1.89 -8.62 -19.12
C GLU A 253 1.13 -9.73 -18.38
N HIS A 254 1.20 -9.79 -17.05
CA HIS A 254 0.37 -10.73 -16.29
C HIS A 254 -1.13 -10.50 -16.57
N TYR A 255 -1.57 -9.25 -16.68
CA TYR A 255 -2.98 -8.93 -16.96
C TYR A 255 -3.41 -9.20 -18.40
N THR A 256 -2.49 -9.35 -19.37
CA THR A 256 -2.89 -9.78 -20.73
C THR A 256 -3.35 -11.23 -20.79
N PHE A 257 -3.04 -12.02 -19.76
CA PHE A 257 -3.54 -13.38 -19.56
C PHE A 257 -4.60 -13.46 -18.47
N SER A 258 -5.16 -12.31 -18.07
CA SER A 258 -6.20 -12.27 -17.05
C SER A 258 -7.43 -13.08 -17.46
N ALA A 259 -8.02 -13.78 -16.49
CA ALA A 259 -9.30 -14.45 -16.63
C ALA A 259 -10.48 -13.47 -16.83
N TRP A 260 -10.28 -12.17 -16.57
CA TRP A 260 -11.28 -11.13 -16.75
C TRP A 260 -11.12 -10.44 -18.11
N PRO A 261 -12.13 -10.50 -18.99
CA PRO A 261 -12.05 -9.92 -20.33
C PRO A 261 -11.72 -8.42 -20.33
N ASP A 262 -12.39 -7.62 -19.49
CA ASP A 262 -12.20 -6.16 -19.45
C ASP A 262 -10.78 -5.77 -19.05
N SER A 263 -10.25 -6.38 -17.98
CA SER A 263 -8.87 -6.15 -17.52
C SER A 263 -7.86 -6.59 -18.59
N ARG A 264 -8.14 -7.72 -19.27
CA ARG A 264 -7.31 -8.24 -20.35
C ARG A 264 -7.28 -7.32 -21.56
N GLU A 265 -8.43 -6.89 -22.05
CA GLU A 265 -8.54 -5.99 -23.21
C GLU A 265 -7.87 -4.64 -22.93
N LYS A 266 -8.06 -4.12 -21.71
CA LYS A 266 -7.37 -2.91 -21.26
C LYS A 266 -5.85 -3.08 -21.24
N ALA A 267 -5.35 -4.20 -20.72
CA ALA A 267 -3.91 -4.49 -20.69
C ALA A 267 -3.34 -4.58 -22.12
N ILE A 268 -4.01 -5.30 -23.02
CA ILE A 268 -3.61 -5.42 -24.44
C ILE A 268 -3.61 -4.03 -25.12
N SER A 269 -4.65 -3.23 -24.91
CA SER A 269 -4.74 -1.88 -25.47
C SER A 269 -3.58 -0.99 -25.01
N VAL A 270 -3.22 -1.05 -23.72
CA VAL A 270 -2.08 -0.29 -23.18
C VAL A 270 -0.76 -0.76 -23.77
N VAL A 271 -0.54 -2.07 -23.89
CA VAL A 271 0.67 -2.63 -24.52
C VAL A 271 0.80 -2.12 -25.96
N ASN A 272 -0.27 -2.24 -26.76
CA ASN A 272 -0.28 -1.80 -28.15
C ASN A 272 0.01 -0.29 -28.29
N ASN A 273 -0.56 0.54 -27.41
CA ASN A 273 -0.31 1.98 -27.39
C ASN A 273 1.16 2.29 -27.07
N LEU A 274 1.71 1.66 -26.02
CA LEU A 274 3.11 1.86 -25.63
C LEU A 274 4.08 1.42 -26.73
N GLU A 275 3.86 0.26 -27.36
CA GLU A 275 4.70 -0.23 -28.47
C GLU A 275 4.60 0.69 -29.70
N SER A 276 3.41 1.22 -30.00
CA SER A 276 3.21 2.20 -31.06
C SER A 276 4.00 3.48 -30.82
N GLN A 277 3.96 4.03 -29.60
CA GLN A 277 4.71 5.23 -29.22
C GLN A 277 6.23 5.03 -29.29
N LEU A 278 6.70 3.84 -28.90
CA LEU A 278 8.13 3.51 -28.90
C LEU A 278 8.64 3.08 -30.28
N LYS A 279 7.73 2.78 -31.23
CA LYS A 279 8.05 2.16 -32.53
C LYS A 279 8.91 0.90 -32.38
N THR A 280 8.77 0.18 -31.27
CA THR A 280 9.62 -0.94 -30.88
C THR A 280 8.86 -1.81 -29.88
N SER A 281 9.03 -3.13 -29.95
CA SER A 281 8.36 -4.02 -28.99
C SER A 281 8.92 -3.84 -27.58
N LEU A 282 8.03 -3.79 -26.58
CA LEU A 282 8.41 -3.68 -25.17
C LEU A 282 9.27 -4.86 -24.72
N LYS A 283 9.02 -6.07 -25.26
CA LYS A 283 9.82 -7.27 -24.98
C LYS A 283 11.29 -7.09 -25.38
N SER A 284 11.54 -6.39 -26.48
CA SER A 284 12.91 -6.19 -27.01
C SER A 284 13.72 -5.17 -26.20
N LEU A 285 13.06 -4.22 -25.52
CA LEU A 285 13.71 -3.24 -24.65
C LEU A 285 14.19 -3.85 -23.34
N ILE A 286 13.54 -4.93 -22.89
CA ILE A 286 13.84 -5.63 -21.65
C ILE A 286 15.05 -6.56 -21.80
N ILE A 287 15.15 -7.27 -22.92
CA ILE A 287 16.25 -8.23 -23.17
C ILE A 287 17.61 -7.53 -23.19
N LYS A 288 17.68 -6.27 -23.64
CA LYS A 288 18.93 -5.48 -23.66
C LYS A 288 19.45 -5.08 -22.28
N THR A 289 18.64 -5.18 -21.22
CA THR A 289 19.05 -4.79 -19.85
C THR A 289 19.63 -5.94 -19.02
N LYS A 290 19.74 -7.15 -19.60
CA LYS A 290 20.29 -8.32 -18.91
C LYS A 290 21.81 -8.47 -19.03
N ASP A 291 22.43 -7.69 -19.92
CA ASP A 291 23.85 -7.79 -20.28
C ASP A 291 24.66 -6.49 -19.99
N GLU A 292 24.18 -5.63 -19.09
CA GLU A 292 24.97 -4.54 -18.45
C GLU A 292 25.03 -4.76 -16.93
#